data_AF-A0A8H3QE12-F1
#
_entry.id   AF-A0A8H3QE12-F1
#
_cell.length_a   1.000
_cell.length_b   1.000
_cell.length_c   1.000
_cell.angle_alpha   90.00
_cell.angle_beta   90.00
_cell.angle_gamma   90.00
#
_symmetry.space_group_name_H-M   'P 1'
#
loop_
_entity.id
_entity.type
_entity.pdbx_description
1 polymer ?
#
loop_
_entity_poly.entity_id
_entity_poly.type
_entity_poly.pdbx_seq_one_letter_code
_entity_poly.pdbx_strand_id
1 'polypeptide(L)'
;MCINDDILFGLTEICQSIKELELFIEKDNNYGIVKLVESSKKLFNVRLIINGHSKNDSSLSFCKVLENSLIKHAITMQDFVITEQPTIKILSSFKNLIRLELGYISNKSTWIV
;
A
#
# COMPACT_ATOMS: atom_id res chain seq x y z
N MET A 1 -2.94 -5.12 -15.38
CA MET A 1 -2.14 -4.39 -16.38
C MET A 1 -0.71 -4.28 -15.86
N CYS A 2 0.31 -4.52 -16.68
CA CYS A 2 1.71 -4.43 -16.25
C CYS A 2 2.30 -3.07 -16.66
N ILE A 3 3.10 -2.44 -15.79
CA ILE A 3 3.88 -1.25 -16.16
C ILE A 3 4.99 -1.74 -17.09
N ASN A 4 5.25 -1.01 -18.18
CA ASN A 4 6.39 -1.28 -19.06
C ASN A 4 7.71 -1.20 -18.28
N ASP A 5 8.64 -2.14 -18.50
CA ASP A 5 9.85 -2.27 -17.68
C ASP A 5 10.75 -1.02 -17.72
N ASP A 6 10.83 -0.31 -18.84
CA ASP A 6 11.62 0.94 -18.94
C ASP A 6 11.00 2.06 -18.10
N ILE A 7 9.66 2.15 -18.11
CA ILE A 7 8.92 3.08 -17.25
C ILE A 7 9.11 2.70 -15.78
N LEU A 8 9.03 1.40 -15.46
CA LEU A 8 9.20 0.90 -14.11
C LEU A 8 10.59 1.24 -13.56
N PHE A 9 11.63 1.04 -14.38
CA PHE A 9 13.01 1.38 -14.02
C PHE A 9 13.16 2.87 -13.69
N GLY A 10 12.68 3.75 -14.57
CA GLY A 10 12.72 5.20 -14.33
C GLY A 10 11.98 5.60 -13.06
N LEU A 11 10.80 5.00 -12.81
CA LEU A 11 10.03 5.27 -11.59
C LEU A 11 10.75 4.76 -10.33
N THR A 12 11.39 3.59 -10.36
CA THR A 12 12.15 3.09 -9.19
C THR A 12 13.29 4.03 -8.80
N GLU A 13 13.97 4.64 -9.77
CA GLU A 13 15.03 5.61 -9.50
C GLU A 13 14.47 6.88 -8.83
N ILE A 14 13.31 7.36 -9.28
CA ILE A 14 12.63 8.52 -8.67
C ILE A 14 12.17 8.18 -7.25
N CYS A 15 11.55 7.00 -7.07
CA CYS A 15 10.99 6.53 -5.81
C CYS A 15 12.02 6.44 -4.68
N GLN A 16 13.32 6.26 -4.97
CA GLN A 16 14.37 6.26 -3.95
C GLN A 16 14.33 7.50 -3.03
N SER A 17 13.90 8.65 -3.55
CA SER A 17 13.82 9.92 -2.82
C SER A 17 12.43 10.24 -2.27
N ILE A 18 11.41 9.49 -2.69
CA ILE A 18 10.02 9.71 -2.30
C ILE A 18 9.82 9.31 -0.84
N LYS A 19 9.10 10.17 -0.12
CA LYS A 19 8.75 10.02 1.29
C LYS A 19 7.25 9.80 1.51
N GLU A 20 6.45 10.13 0.51
CA GLU A 20 4.99 10.12 0.56
C GLU A 20 4.46 9.39 -0.66
N LEU A 21 3.58 8.42 -0.44
CA LEU A 21 3.06 7.59 -1.52
C LEU A 21 1.55 7.38 -1.36
N GLU A 22 0.79 7.77 -2.37
CA GLU A 22 -0.63 7.45 -2.48
C GLU A 22 -0.84 6.45 -3.62
N LEU A 23 -1.49 5.33 -3.30
CA LEU A 23 -1.73 4.23 -4.23
C LEU A 23 -3.23 3.95 -4.33
N PHE A 24 -3.73 3.92 -5.57
CA PHE A 24 -5.08 3.49 -5.89
C PHE A 24 -5.04 2.04 -6.38
N ILE A 25 -5.62 1.13 -5.61
CA ILE A 25 -5.62 -0.30 -5.89
C ILE A 25 -7.00 -0.73 -6.42
N GLU A 26 -7.00 -1.27 -7.63
CA GLU A 26 -8.17 -1.79 -8.33
C GLU A 26 -7.99 -3.29 -8.68
N LYS A 27 -8.92 -3.87 -9.43
CA LYS A 27 -8.94 -5.30 -9.77
C LYS A 27 -7.70 -5.79 -10.53
N ASP A 28 -7.17 -4.95 -11.41
CA ASP A 28 -6.03 -5.26 -12.28
C ASP A 28 -4.70 -4.86 -11.65
N ASN A 29 -4.31 -5.61 -10.62
CA ASN A 29 -3.14 -5.32 -9.82
C ASN A 29 -1.84 -5.32 -10.62
N ASN A 30 -0.99 -4.34 -10.33
CA ASN A 30 0.31 -4.19 -10.95
C ASN A 30 1.42 -4.47 -9.94
N TYR A 31 2.05 -5.63 -10.04
CA TYR A 31 3.16 -6.01 -9.16
C TYR A 31 4.38 -5.08 -9.31
N GLY A 32 4.45 -4.25 -10.36
CA GLY A 32 5.44 -3.18 -10.47
C GLY A 32 5.34 -2.16 -9.34
N ILE A 33 4.13 -1.90 -8.81
CA ILE A 33 3.93 -0.98 -7.68
C ILE A 33 4.69 -1.45 -6.42
N VAL A 34 4.75 -2.77 -6.20
CA VAL A 34 5.51 -3.34 -5.08
C VAL A 34 6.99 -2.95 -5.19
N LYS A 35 7.56 -3.01 -6.39
CA LYS A 35 8.96 -2.59 -6.63
C LYS A 35 9.17 -1.11 -6.34
N LEU A 36 8.19 -0.25 -6.62
CA LEU A 36 8.26 1.18 -6.29
C LEU A 36 8.35 1.40 -4.77
N VAL A 37 7.50 0.71 -4.00
CA VAL A 37 7.53 0.74 -2.54
C VAL A 37 8.86 0.23 -1.99
N GLU A 38 9.38 -0.86 -2.55
CA GLU A 38 10.66 -1.44 -2.13
C GLU A 38 11.87 -0.58 -2.48
N SER A 39 11.81 0.15 -3.61
CA SER A 39 12.90 1.04 -4.05
C SER A 39 13.00 2.32 -3.22
N SER A 40 11.91 2.73 -2.57
CA SER A 40 11.88 3.91 -1.72
C SER A 40 12.80 3.72 -0.52
N LYS A 41 13.64 4.71 -0.17
CA LYS A 41 14.61 4.54 0.94
C LYS A 41 13.95 4.68 2.31
N LYS A 42 12.98 5.59 2.43
CA LYS A 42 12.22 5.86 3.65
C LYS A 42 10.85 6.40 3.28
N LEU A 43 9.79 5.65 3.60
CA LEU A 43 8.41 6.14 3.52
C LEU A 43 7.95 6.62 4.90
N PHE A 44 7.34 7.80 4.92
CA PHE A 44 6.80 8.46 6.10
C PHE A 44 5.28 8.55 6.04
N ASN A 45 4.72 8.81 4.86
CA ASN A 45 3.29 8.89 4.63
C ASN A 45 2.88 7.91 3.54
N VAL A 46 1.95 7.01 3.84
CA VAL A 46 1.40 6.09 2.84
C VAL A 46 -0.11 6.07 2.91
N ARG A 47 -0.77 6.29 1.75
CA ARG A 47 -2.21 6.17 1.60
C ARG A 47 -2.54 5.05 0.62
N LEU A 48 -3.20 4.01 1.12
CA LEU A 48 -3.68 2.87 0.35
C LEU A 48 -5.19 3.00 0.14
N ILE A 49 -5.55 3.41 -1.06
CA ILE A 49 -6.93 3.60 -1.49
C ILE A 49 -7.37 2.37 -2.28
N ILE A 50 -7.99 1.41 -1.60
CA ILE A 50 -8.41 0.13 -2.17
C ILE A 50 -9.91 0.20 -2.48
N ASN A 51 -10.28 -0.16 -3.71
CA ASN A 51 -11.68 -0.25 -4.12
C ASN A 51 -12.30 -1.59 -3.67
N GLY A 52 -13.18 -1.58 -2.66
CA GLY A 52 -13.75 -2.80 -2.07
C GLY A 52 -14.53 -3.71 -3.03
N HIS A 53 -14.96 -3.20 -4.20
CA HIS A 53 -15.60 -4.02 -5.24
C HIS A 53 -14.64 -4.96 -5.97
N SER A 54 -13.32 -4.83 -5.76
CA SER A 54 -12.31 -5.65 -6.44
C SER A 54 -11.78 -6.82 -5.62
N LYS A 55 -12.34 -7.11 -4.43
CA LYS A 55 -11.89 -8.21 -3.55
C LYS A 55 -12.20 -9.60 -4.13
N ASN A 56 -11.31 -10.09 -4.99
CA ASN A 56 -11.15 -11.50 -5.34
C ASN A 56 -9.82 -12.05 -4.78
N ASP A 57 -9.58 -13.35 -4.89
CA ASP A 57 -8.35 -13.99 -4.36
C ASP A 57 -7.05 -13.36 -4.91
N SER A 58 -7.05 -12.92 -6.17
CA SER A 58 -5.89 -12.25 -6.77
C SER A 58 -5.62 -10.88 -6.14
N SER A 59 -6.66 -10.09 -5.86
CA SER A 59 -6.50 -8.80 -5.17
C SER A 59 -6.05 -8.98 -3.71
N LEU A 60 -6.54 -10.01 -3.01
CA LEU A 60 -6.14 -10.29 -1.65
C LEU A 60 -4.66 -10.69 -1.58
N SER A 61 -4.21 -11.53 -2.51
CA SER A 61 -2.80 -11.93 -2.60
C SER A 61 -1.89 -10.74 -2.96
N PHE A 62 -2.32 -9.85 -3.85
CA PHE A 62 -1.59 -8.62 -4.15
C PHE A 62 -1.50 -7.69 -2.93
N CYS A 63 -2.62 -7.40 -2.25
CA CYS A 63 -2.62 -6.56 -1.05
C CYS A 63 -1.70 -7.14 0.03
N LYS A 64 -1.67 -8.47 0.20
CA LYS A 64 -0.73 -9.13 1.11
C LYS A 64 0.73 -8.89 0.73
N VAL A 65 1.08 -8.94 -0.55
CA VAL A 65 2.46 -8.66 -0.99
C VAL A 65 2.81 -7.18 -0.77
N LEU A 66 1.90 -6.27 -1.12
CA LEU A 66 2.07 -4.83 -0.92
C LEU A 66 2.20 -4.46 0.57
N GLU A 67 1.35 -5.02 1.43
CA GLU A 67 1.43 -4.80 2.87
C GLU A 67 2.75 -5.33 3.46
N ASN A 68 3.24 -6.49 2.99
CA ASN A 68 4.54 -7.00 3.41
C ASN A 68 5.71 -6.11 2.98
N SER A 69 5.65 -5.48 1.80
CA SER A 69 6.72 -4.56 1.38
C SER A 69 6.72 -3.28 2.22
N LEU A 70 5.55 -2.80 2.64
CA LEU A 70 5.43 -1.63 3.52
C LEU A 70 5.97 -1.86 4.94
N ILE A 71 5.98 -3.10 5.45
CA ILE A 71 6.59 -3.43 6.74
C ILE A 71 8.09 -3.05 6.77
N LYS A 72 8.78 -3.08 5.64
CA LYS A 72 10.19 -2.65 5.55
C LYS A 72 10.38 -1.18 5.93
N HIS A 73 9.33 -0.36 5.81
CA HIS A 73 9.30 1.06 6.16
C HIS A 73 8.69 1.32 7.54
N ALA A 74 8.41 0.28 8.33
CA ALA A 74 7.64 0.40 9.56
C ALA A 74 8.26 1.31 10.62
N ILE A 75 9.60 1.40 10.64
CA ILE A 75 10.33 2.28 11.55
C ILE A 75 10.18 3.75 11.15
N THR A 76 10.03 4.07 9.86
CA THR A 76 9.92 5.46 9.40
C THR A 76 8.49 5.92 9.20
N MET A 77 7.53 5.00 9.10
CA MET A 77 6.12 5.29 8.89
C MET A 77 5.54 6.15 10.02
N GLN A 78 4.94 7.28 9.66
CA GLN A 78 4.33 8.25 10.58
C GLN A 78 2.86 8.51 10.26
N ASP A 79 2.47 8.51 8.99
CA ASP A 79 1.08 8.64 8.55
C ASP A 79 0.72 7.43 7.69
N PHE A 80 -0.36 6.75 8.06
CA PHE A 80 -0.88 5.62 7.30
C PHE A 80 -2.38 5.72 7.13
N VAL A 81 -2.82 5.69 5.88
CA VAL A 81 -4.23 5.62 5.52
C VAL A 81 -4.50 4.32 4.78
N ILE A 82 -5.54 3.59 5.18
CA ILE A 82 -6.03 2.43 4.43
C ILE A 82 -7.55 2.45 4.38
N THR A 83 -8.11 2.27 3.17
CA THR A 83 -9.57 2.33 2.96
C THR A 83 -10.24 0.97 2.94
N GLU A 84 -9.54 -0.08 3.37
CA GLU A 84 -10.01 -1.45 3.45
C GLU A 84 -9.32 -2.17 4.60
N GLN A 85 -9.92 -3.26 5.08
CA GLN A 85 -9.27 -4.09 6.09
C GLN A 85 -7.92 -4.62 5.58
N PRO A 86 -6.82 -4.43 6.33
CA PRO A 86 -5.52 -5.02 6.00
C PRO A 86 -5.60 -6.55 5.91
N THR A 87 -4.88 -7.13 4.97
CA THR A 87 -4.79 -8.58 4.76
C THR A 87 -3.88 -9.28 5.76
N ILE A 88 -2.95 -8.54 6.36
CA ILE A 88 -2.05 -8.99 7.43
C ILE A 88 -2.10 -8.04 8.62
N LYS A 89 -1.45 -8.42 9.73
CA LYS A 89 -1.35 -7.58 10.93
C LYS A 89 -0.35 -6.42 10.78
N ILE A 90 -0.35 -5.73 9.64
CA ILE A 90 0.61 -4.68 9.28
C ILE A 90 0.65 -3.54 10.32
N LEU A 91 -0.51 -3.15 10.86
CA LEU A 91 -0.62 -2.08 11.85
C LEU A 91 0.20 -2.36 13.11
N SER A 92 0.39 -3.64 13.48
CA SER A 92 1.21 -4.02 14.65
C SER A 92 2.70 -3.72 14.47
N SER A 93 3.16 -3.58 13.23
CA SER A 93 4.54 -3.28 12.86
C SER A 93 4.87 -1.80 12.99
N PHE A 94 3.91 -0.90 12.77
CA PHE A 94 4.13 0.54 12.72
C PHE A 94 4.18 1.17 14.12
N LYS A 95 5.38 1.23 14.71
CA LYS A 95 5.60 1.74 16.08
C LYS A 95 5.62 3.27 16.20
N ASN A 96 5.84 3.98 15.09
CA ASN A 96 6.08 5.41 15.07
C ASN A 96 4.94 6.21 14.40
N LEU A 97 3.74 5.62 14.28
CA LEU A 97 2.59 6.32 13.72
C LEU A 97 2.20 7.52 14.58
N ILE A 98 2.09 8.66 13.93
CA ILE A 98 1.52 9.90 14.44
C ILE A 98 0.05 9.98 14.01
N ARG A 99 -0.26 9.52 12.79
CA ARG A 99 -1.62 9.48 12.24
C ARG A 99 -1.92 8.12 11.66
N LEU A 100 -3.13 7.65 11.95
CA LEU A 100 -3.73 6.47 11.36
C LEU A 100 -5.16 6.82 10.93
N GLU A 101 -5.47 6.61 9.66
CA GLU A 101 -6.82 6.76 9.13
C GLU A 101 -7.29 5.42 8.58
N LEU A 102 -8.36 4.89 9.17
CA LEU A 102 -9.03 3.67 8.72
C LEU A 102 -10.35 4.10 8.10
N GLY A 103 -10.46 3.95 6.78
CA GLY A 103 -11.64 4.36 6.02
C GLY A 103 -12.27 3.17 5.30
N TYR A 104 -13.45 3.36 4.73
CA TYR A 104 -14.04 2.39 3.82
C TYR A 104 -14.69 3.16 2.66
N ILE A 105 -14.39 2.77 1.42
CA ILE A 105 -14.92 3.46 0.23
C ILE A 105 -16.22 2.79 -0.29
N SER A 106 -16.51 1.54 0.08
CA SER A 106 -17.75 0.86 -0.37
C SER A 106 -18.94 0.97 0.60
N ASN A 107 -20.16 0.73 0.11
CA ASN A 107 -21.40 0.85 0.89
C ASN A 107 -21.83 -0.44 1.64
N LYS A 108 -20.97 -1.46 1.77
CA LYS A 108 -21.35 -2.74 2.42
C LYS A 108 -20.31 -3.27 3.41
N SER A 109 -20.76 -3.35 4.66
CA SER A 109 -20.27 -4.17 5.78
C SER A 109 -19.13 -3.60 6.65
N THR A 110 -19.40 -3.69 7.95
CA THR A 110 -18.70 -3.16 9.13
C THR A 110 -17.30 -3.72 9.35
N TRP A 111 -16.37 -2.83 9.72
CA TRP A 111 -15.16 -3.19 10.46
C TRP A 111 -15.57 -3.88 11.77
N ILE A 112 -15.40 -5.20 11.87
CA ILE A 112 -15.49 -5.89 13.15
C ILE A 112 -14.11 -5.73 13.79
N VAL A 113 -14.04 -4.83 14.78
CA VAL A 113 -12.88 -4.68 15.68
C VAL A 113 -12.80 -5.90 16.60
#